data_AF-A0A958M7D0-F1
#
_entry.id   AF-A0A958M7D0-F1
#
_cell.length_a   1.000
_cell.length_b   1.000
_cell.length_c   1.000
_cell.angle_alpha   90.00
_cell.angle_beta   90.00
_cell.angle_gamma   90.00
#
_symmetry.space_group_name_H-M   'P 1'
#
loop_
_entity.id
_entity.type
_entity.pdbx_description
1 polymer ?
#
loop_
_entity_poly.entity_id
_entity_poly.type
_entity_poly.pdbx_seq_one_letter_code
_entity_poly.pdbx_strand_id
1 'polypeptide(L)'
;VKSAKKIVDKKEPVVWDILEGVLRGHPVLLNRAPTLHRLGIQAFQPKLIEGKAIRLHPLVCTAFNADFDGDQMAVHLPLGNAAILEAQMLMLASHNILNPANGSPITVPSQDMVLGLYYLTKERISDETKTIKGEGMTFNTKKEVIIAKNEGKLDLHAKIKVKVKKKKKK
;
A
#
# COMPACT_ATOMS: atom_id res chain seq x y z
N VAL A 1 -12.07 11.20 -38.34
CA VAL A 1 -11.54 11.92 -37.14
C VAL A 1 -12.59 12.80 -36.44
N LYS A 2 -13.43 13.59 -37.15
CA LYS A 2 -14.49 14.41 -36.51
C LYS A 2 -15.59 13.62 -35.78
N SER A 3 -15.85 12.36 -36.18
CA SER A 3 -16.83 11.47 -35.53
C SER A 3 -16.36 10.96 -34.17
N ALA A 4 -15.11 10.48 -34.06
CA ALA A 4 -14.53 10.00 -32.81
C ALA A 4 -14.49 11.10 -31.74
N LYS A 5 -14.13 12.34 -32.13
CA LYS A 5 -14.16 13.49 -31.22
C LYS A 5 -15.56 13.71 -30.63
N LYS A 6 -16.62 13.64 -31.44
CA LYS A 6 -18.01 13.78 -30.97
C LYS A 6 -18.42 12.69 -29.97
N ILE A 7 -17.97 11.45 -30.16
CA ILE A 7 -18.27 10.31 -29.26
C ILE A 7 -17.60 10.52 -27.90
N VAL A 8 -16.34 10.97 -27.90
CA VAL A 8 -15.60 11.30 -26.68
C VAL A 8 -16.23 12.49 -25.95
N ASP A 9 -16.60 13.55 -26.69
CA ASP A 9 -17.26 14.73 -26.13
C ASP A 9 -18.61 14.39 -25.48
N LYS A 10 -19.34 13.42 -26.05
CA LYS A 10 -20.61 12.89 -25.51
C LYS A 10 -20.44 11.93 -24.33
N LYS A 11 -19.20 11.52 -24.00
CA LYS A 11 -18.88 10.58 -22.91
C LYS A 11 -19.69 9.28 -22.98
N GLU A 12 -19.84 8.73 -24.19
CA GLU A 12 -20.56 7.47 -24.39
C GLU A 12 -19.92 6.33 -23.58
N PRO A 13 -20.70 5.37 -23.05
CA PRO A 13 -20.19 4.32 -22.16
C PRO A 13 -19.00 3.52 -22.74
N VAL A 14 -19.02 3.28 -24.05
CA VAL A 14 -17.97 2.56 -24.79
C VAL A 14 -16.59 3.20 -24.66
N VAL A 15 -16.52 4.51 -24.42
CA VAL A 15 -15.24 5.23 -24.27
C VAL A 15 -14.50 4.78 -23.01
N TRP A 16 -15.22 4.43 -21.94
CA TRP A 16 -14.62 4.02 -20.67
C TRP A 16 -13.95 2.65 -20.78
N ASP A 17 -14.59 1.70 -21.45
CA ASP A 17 -14.04 0.36 -21.69
C ASP A 17 -12.76 0.43 -22.52
N ILE A 18 -12.77 1.27 -23.57
CA ILE A 18 -11.58 1.52 -24.40
C ILE A 18 -10.49 2.19 -23.58
N LEU A 19 -10.83 3.20 -22.76
CA LEU A 19 -9.87 3.90 -21.92
C LEU A 19 -9.19 2.95 -20.92
N GLU A 20 -9.96 2.05 -20.29
CA GLU A 20 -9.38 1.05 -19.39
C GLU A 20 -8.43 0.11 -20.15
N GLY A 21 -8.82 -0.32 -21.36
CA GLY A 21 -7.97 -1.13 -22.23
C GLY A 21 -6.65 -0.45 -22.60
N VAL A 22 -6.69 0.84 -22.95
CA VAL A 22 -5.50 1.63 -23.32
C VAL A 22 -4.58 1.89 -22.13
N LEU A 23 -5.15 2.08 -20.93
CA LEU A 23 -4.36 2.34 -19.73
C LEU A 23 -3.64 1.09 -19.21
N ARG A 24 -4.10 -0.12 -19.55
CA ARG A 24 -3.45 -1.37 -19.11
C ARG A 24 -2.04 -1.47 -19.69
N GLY A 25 -1.05 -1.51 -18.81
CA GLY A 25 0.36 -1.56 -19.21
C GLY A 25 0.96 -0.22 -19.63
N HIS A 26 0.23 0.89 -19.48
CA HIS A 26 0.75 2.23 -19.68
C HIS A 26 0.93 2.95 -18.33
N PRO A 27 2.18 3.08 -17.81
CA PRO A 27 2.43 3.73 -16.54
C PRO A 27 2.26 5.25 -16.65
N VAL A 28 1.96 5.88 -15.52
CA VAL A 28 1.92 7.35 -15.36
C VAL A 28 2.97 7.76 -14.35
N LEU A 29 3.57 8.94 -14.53
CA LEU A 29 4.50 9.52 -13.57
C LEU A 29 3.75 10.48 -12.64
N LEU A 30 3.93 10.31 -11.33
CA LEU A 30 3.48 11.27 -10.34
C LEU A 30 4.66 12.07 -9.83
N ASN A 31 4.46 13.38 -9.66
CA ASN A 31 5.44 14.30 -9.10
C ASN A 31 4.78 15.25 -8.08
N ARG A 32 5.45 15.50 -6.97
CA ARG A 32 5.07 16.54 -5.99
C ARG A 32 6.14 17.62 -5.95
N ALA A 33 5.72 18.88 -6.04
CA ALA A 33 6.61 20.03 -5.87
C ALA A 33 6.70 20.41 -4.38
N PRO A 34 7.88 20.81 -3.87
CA PRO A 34 9.18 20.84 -4.54
C PRO A 34 9.84 19.44 -4.61
N THR A 35 10.47 19.12 -5.76
CA THR A 35 11.14 17.82 -5.96
C THR A 35 12.57 17.86 -5.39
N LEU A 36 12.78 17.36 -4.17
CA LEU A 36 14.09 17.41 -3.51
C LEU A 36 15.06 16.31 -3.92
N HIS A 37 14.54 15.17 -4.37
CA HIS A 37 15.34 14.00 -4.69
C HIS A 37 14.63 13.10 -5.70
N ARG A 38 15.34 12.15 -6.30
CA ARG A 38 14.80 11.27 -7.37
C ARG A 38 13.48 10.57 -6.99
N LEU A 39 13.30 10.22 -5.72
CA LEU A 39 12.09 9.52 -5.24
C LEU A 39 10.83 10.42 -5.22
N GLY A 40 10.98 11.73 -5.44
CA GLY A 40 9.85 12.65 -5.60
C GLY A 40 9.17 12.55 -6.96
N ILE A 41 9.69 11.71 -7.87
CA ILE A 41 9.03 11.32 -9.12
C ILE A 41 9.03 9.80 -9.21
N GLN A 42 7.85 9.19 -9.31
CA GLN A 42 7.73 7.73 -9.47
C GLN A 42 6.65 7.37 -10.48
N ALA A 43 6.83 6.22 -11.11
CA ALA A 43 5.85 5.64 -12.02
C ALA A 43 4.86 4.73 -11.27
N PHE A 44 3.60 4.82 -11.66
CA PHE A 44 2.50 4.01 -11.15
C PHE A 44 1.65 3.47 -12.30
N GLN A 45 1.03 2.31 -12.08
CA GLN A 45 0.00 1.81 -12.98
C GLN A 45 -1.33 2.48 -12.60
N PRO A 46 -1.94 3.29 -13.49
CA PRO A 46 -3.19 3.97 -13.18
C PRO A 46 -4.34 2.95 -13.11
N LYS A 47 -5.25 3.18 -12.17
CA LYS A 47 -6.56 2.52 -12.09
C LYS A 47 -7.64 3.60 -12.14
N LEU A 48 -8.60 3.43 -13.04
CA LEU A 48 -9.74 4.34 -13.13
C LEU A 48 -10.56 4.26 -11.83
N ILE A 49 -10.86 5.44 -11.29
CA ILE A 49 -11.67 5.62 -10.09
C ILE A 49 -12.69 6.73 -10.36
N GLU A 50 -13.80 6.68 -9.64
CA GLU A 50 -14.73 7.80 -9.59
C GLU A 50 -14.19 8.90 -8.66
N GLY A 51 -14.44 10.16 -9.02
CA GLY A 51 -14.00 11.34 -8.28
C GLY A 51 -12.94 12.16 -9.01
N LYS A 52 -12.51 13.25 -8.37
CA LYS A 52 -11.51 14.21 -8.92
C LYS A 52 -10.17 14.18 -8.19
N ALA A 53 -10.04 13.38 -7.13
CA ALA A 53 -8.85 13.28 -6.31
C ALA A 53 -8.00 12.08 -6.72
N ILE A 54 -6.68 12.26 -6.76
CA ILE A 54 -5.73 11.17 -7.00
C ILE A 54 -5.62 10.36 -5.72
N ARG A 55 -5.72 9.02 -5.83
CA ARG A 55 -5.45 8.11 -4.72
C ARG A 55 -3.99 7.65 -4.78
N LEU A 56 -3.26 7.84 -3.69
CA LEU A 56 -1.88 7.45 -3.56
C LEU A 56 -1.73 6.38 -2.48
N HIS A 57 -0.77 5.47 -2.65
CA HIS A 57 -0.49 4.43 -1.67
C HIS A 57 0.20 5.03 -0.42
N PRO A 58 -0.23 4.74 0.82
CA PRO A 58 0.34 5.36 2.03
C PRO A 58 1.85 5.16 2.21
N LEU A 59 2.39 4.00 1.82
CA LEU A 59 3.83 3.70 1.93
C LEU A 59 4.73 4.50 0.98
N VAL A 60 4.18 5.18 -0.02
CA VAL A 60 4.99 6.06 -0.89
C VAL A 60 4.91 7.53 -0.47
N CYS A 61 4.02 7.88 0.47
CA CYS A 61 3.89 9.26 0.95
C CYS A 61 5.19 9.81 1.55
N THR A 62 5.97 8.96 2.24
CA THR A 62 7.31 9.30 2.75
C THR A 62 8.28 9.69 1.65
N ALA A 63 8.21 9.03 0.49
CA ALA A 63 9.03 9.32 -0.68
C ALA A 63 8.63 10.64 -1.37
N PHE A 64 7.36 11.01 -1.35
CA PHE A 64 6.92 12.32 -1.88
C PHE A 64 6.97 13.45 -0.84
N ASN A 65 7.30 13.12 0.41
CA ASN A 65 7.13 13.98 1.58
C ASN A 65 5.71 14.58 1.66
N ALA A 66 4.71 13.80 1.24
CA ALA A 66 3.33 14.24 1.06
C ALA A 66 2.43 13.80 2.22
N ASP A 67 1.44 14.62 2.52
CA ASP A 67 0.31 14.28 3.38
C ASP A 67 -1.03 14.47 2.63
N PHE A 68 -2.15 14.36 3.35
CA PHE A 68 -3.49 14.39 2.76
C PHE A 68 -4.33 15.56 3.30
N ASP A 69 -3.70 16.72 3.52
CA ASP A 69 -4.36 17.93 4.03
C ASP A 69 -4.72 18.97 2.95
N GLY A 70 -4.35 18.71 1.69
CA GLY A 70 -4.53 19.65 0.58
C GLY A 70 -3.42 19.60 -0.48
N ASP A 71 -2.39 18.80 -0.24
CA ASP A 71 -1.30 18.54 -1.18
C ASP A 71 -1.78 18.20 -2.61
N GLN A 72 -1.08 18.78 -3.59
CA GLN A 72 -1.34 18.58 -5.01
C GLN A 72 -0.18 17.85 -5.69
N MET A 73 -0.50 17.02 -6.68
CA MET A 73 0.48 16.29 -7.48
C MET A 73 0.23 16.48 -8.97
N ALA A 74 1.32 16.59 -9.72
CA ALA A 74 1.28 16.59 -11.18
C ALA A 74 1.33 15.15 -11.70
N VAL A 75 0.57 14.89 -12.76
CA VAL A 75 0.55 13.61 -13.47
C VAL A 75 1.14 13.83 -14.87
N HIS A 76 2.15 13.06 -15.23
CA HIS A 76 2.76 13.10 -16.57
C HIS A 76 2.60 11.75 -17.26
N LEU A 77 2.34 11.79 -18.57
CA LEU A 77 2.13 10.61 -19.41
C LEU A 77 3.32 10.41 -20.36
N PRO A 78 4.09 9.31 -20.24
CA PRO A 78 5.17 9.01 -21.17
C PRO A 78 4.61 8.54 -22.52
N LEU A 79 4.87 9.28 -23.60
CA LEU A 79 4.31 8.96 -24.93
C LEU A 79 5.17 8.00 -25.75
N GLY A 80 6.50 8.07 -25.61
CA GLY A 80 7.42 7.25 -26.40
C GLY A 80 7.56 5.83 -25.84
N ASN A 81 7.66 4.82 -26.71
CA ASN A 81 7.84 3.42 -26.29
C ASN A 81 9.06 3.23 -25.37
N ALA A 82 10.17 3.92 -25.67
CA ALA A 82 11.36 3.90 -24.83
C ALA A 82 11.10 4.50 -23.43
N ALA A 83 10.36 5.61 -23.36
CA ALA A 83 10.01 6.26 -22.08
C ALA A 83 9.02 5.42 -21.26
N ILE A 84 8.08 4.74 -21.91
CA ILE A 84 7.17 3.80 -21.25
C ILE A 84 7.97 2.65 -20.62
N LEU A 85 8.89 2.05 -21.39
CA LEU A 85 9.73 0.95 -20.94
C LEU A 85 10.65 1.38 -19.78
N GLU A 86 11.25 2.57 -19.88
CA GLU A 86 12.05 3.16 -18.80
C GLU A 86 11.22 3.38 -17.53
N ALA A 87 10.01 3.93 -17.67
CA ALA A 87 9.12 4.15 -16.54
C ALA A 87 8.75 2.83 -15.84
N GLN A 88 8.49 1.76 -16.60
CA GLN A 88 8.19 0.43 -16.05
C GLN A 88 9.41 -0.23 -15.40
N MET A 89 10.58 -0.14 -16.02
CA MET A 89 11.77 -0.86 -15.57
C MET A 89 12.50 -0.14 -14.45
N LEU A 90 12.56 1.19 -14.47
CA LEU A 90 13.40 1.97 -13.55
C LEU A 90 12.60 2.85 -12.59
N MET A 91 11.51 3.45 -13.04
CA MET A 91 10.79 4.45 -12.24
C MET A 91 9.63 3.88 -11.44
N LEU A 92 9.24 2.63 -11.67
CA LEU A 92 8.13 1.99 -10.99
C LEU A 92 8.34 2.01 -9.46
N ALA A 93 7.31 2.43 -8.71
CA ALA A 93 7.42 2.60 -7.26
C ALA A 93 7.88 1.33 -6.53
N SER A 94 7.54 0.13 -7.04
CA SER A 94 7.97 -1.16 -6.49
C SER A 94 9.47 -1.43 -6.60
N HIS A 95 10.19 -0.77 -7.51
CA HIS A 95 11.64 -0.89 -7.60
C HIS A 95 12.37 0.07 -6.65
N ASN A 96 11.68 1.12 -6.21
CA ASN A 96 12.23 2.21 -5.43
C ASN A 96 11.97 2.05 -3.92
N ILE A 97 12.34 0.89 -3.38
CA ILE A 97 12.11 0.53 -1.95
C ILE A 97 13.21 1.09 -1.03
N LEU A 98 14.43 1.24 -1.54
CA LEU A 98 15.60 1.68 -0.77
C LEU A 98 15.93 3.15 -1.05
N ASN A 99 16.32 3.87 0.00
CA ASN A 99 16.83 5.22 -0.13
C ASN A 99 18.23 5.18 -0.80
N PRO A 100 18.45 5.93 -1.90
CA PRO A 100 19.71 5.95 -2.62
C PRO A 100 20.90 6.44 -1.78
N ALA A 101 20.65 7.30 -0.80
CA ALA A 101 21.71 7.95 -0.03
C ALA A 101 22.36 7.02 1.02
N ASN A 102 21.58 6.13 1.62
CA ASN A 102 22.02 5.34 2.79
C ASN A 102 21.58 3.86 2.75
N GLY A 103 20.83 3.44 1.74
CA GLY A 103 20.34 2.06 1.60
C GLY A 103 19.25 1.65 2.60
N SER A 104 18.73 2.57 3.42
CA SER A 104 17.63 2.25 4.34
C SER A 104 16.30 2.11 3.58
N PRO A 105 15.38 1.24 4.01
CA PRO A 105 14.06 1.13 3.37
C PRO A 105 13.25 2.42 3.57
N ILE A 106 12.63 2.93 2.49
CA ILE A 106 11.78 4.13 2.54
C ILE A 106 10.30 3.78 2.73
N THR A 107 9.89 2.59 2.29
CA THR A 107 8.50 2.08 2.39
C THR A 107 8.23 1.47 3.76
N VAL A 108 8.60 2.19 4.82
CA VAL A 108 8.34 1.77 6.20
C VAL A 108 6.92 2.18 6.59
N PRO A 109 6.15 1.31 7.28
CA PRO A 109 4.87 1.71 7.84
C PRO A 109 5.03 2.92 8.78
N SER A 110 4.11 3.86 8.71
CA SER A 110 4.08 5.06 9.55
C SER A 110 2.80 5.12 10.39
N GLN A 111 2.85 5.92 11.46
CA GLN A 111 1.72 6.33 12.30
C GLN A 111 0.80 5.15 12.68
N ASP A 112 -0.42 5.12 12.16
CA ASP A 112 -1.48 4.16 12.52
C ASP A 112 -1.11 2.71 12.25
N MET A 113 -0.35 2.45 11.18
CA MET A 113 0.11 1.08 10.88
C MET A 113 1.06 0.58 11.98
N VAL A 114 1.96 1.45 12.45
CA VAL A 114 2.90 1.12 13.54
C VAL A 114 2.14 0.97 14.84
N LEU A 115 1.19 1.87 15.12
CA LEU A 115 0.37 1.81 16.33
C LEU A 115 -0.49 0.53 16.38
N GLY A 116 -1.09 0.13 15.26
CA GLY A 116 -1.87 -1.10 15.15
C GLY A 116 -1.02 -2.34 15.40
N LEU A 117 0.16 -2.43 14.78
CA LEU A 117 1.11 -3.52 15.03
C LEU A 117 1.61 -3.53 16.47
N TYR A 118 1.95 -2.36 17.02
CA TYR A 118 2.36 -2.23 18.42
C TYR A 118 1.25 -2.70 19.37
N TYR A 119 0.01 -2.26 19.14
CA TYR A 119 -1.14 -2.67 19.94
C TYR A 119 -1.35 -4.19 19.86
N LEU A 120 -1.33 -4.78 18.66
CA LEU A 120 -1.52 -6.22 18.46
C LEU A 120 -0.42 -7.09 19.09
N THR A 121 0.79 -6.54 19.27
CA THR A 121 1.95 -7.29 19.79
C THR A 121 2.19 -7.06 21.28
N LYS A 122 1.46 -6.14 21.91
CA LYS A 122 1.62 -5.84 23.33
C LYS A 122 0.99 -6.93 24.18
N GLU A 123 1.78 -7.60 25.00
CA GLU A 123 1.25 -8.52 26.00
C GLU A 123 0.64 -7.76 27.17
N ARG A 124 -0.41 -8.32 27.75
CA ARG A 124 -0.98 -7.85 29.02
C ARG A 124 -1.04 -9.04 29.96
N ILE A 125 -0.80 -8.79 31.25
CA ILE A 125 -0.90 -9.79 32.32
C ILE A 125 -2.22 -9.53 33.06
N SER A 126 -2.84 -10.58 33.60
CA SER A 126 -4.01 -10.42 34.43
C SER A 126 -3.67 -9.61 35.68
N ASP A 127 -4.33 -8.47 35.85
CA ASP A 127 -4.18 -7.58 37.02
C ASP A 127 -5.50 -7.52 37.80
N GLU A 128 -5.48 -6.92 38.99
CA GLU A 128 -6.66 -6.69 39.85
C GLU A 128 -7.83 -6.00 39.12
N THR A 129 -7.52 -5.23 38.07
CA THR A 129 -8.50 -4.47 37.28
C THR A 129 -9.07 -5.24 36.08
N LYS A 130 -8.37 -6.26 35.57
CA LYS A 130 -8.82 -7.00 34.38
C LYS A 130 -8.18 -8.38 34.30
N THR A 131 -8.99 -9.42 34.40
CA THR A 131 -8.63 -10.80 34.09
C THR A 131 -8.62 -11.04 32.58
N ILE A 132 -7.52 -11.61 32.08
CA ILE A 132 -7.31 -11.85 30.66
C ILE A 132 -7.71 -13.29 30.34
N LYS A 133 -8.66 -13.45 29.43
CA LYS A 133 -9.16 -14.77 29.03
C LYS A 133 -8.13 -15.51 28.18
N GLY A 134 -7.89 -16.78 28.49
CA GLY A 134 -7.03 -17.66 27.71
C GLY A 134 -5.52 -17.45 27.95
N GLU A 135 -5.14 -16.77 29.04
CA GLU A 135 -3.76 -16.69 29.49
C GLU A 135 -3.20 -18.10 29.79
N GLY A 136 -2.00 -18.39 29.30
CA GLY A 136 -1.33 -19.68 29.49
C GLY A 136 -1.81 -20.81 28.58
N MET A 137 -2.80 -20.58 27.71
CA MET A 137 -3.26 -21.60 26.76
C MET A 137 -2.17 -22.04 25.79
N THR A 138 -2.21 -23.32 25.43
CA THR A 138 -1.29 -23.93 24.47
C THR A 138 -2.05 -24.32 23.21
N PHE A 139 -1.52 -23.94 22.04
CA PHE A 139 -2.12 -24.22 20.74
C PHE A 139 -1.12 -24.94 19.84
N ASN A 140 -1.60 -25.89 19.05
CA ASN A 140 -0.77 -26.67 18.15
C ASN A 140 -0.61 -25.96 16.79
N THR A 141 -1.60 -25.14 16.39
CA THR A 141 -1.58 -24.42 15.12
C THR A 141 -2.05 -22.98 15.23
N LYS A 142 -1.61 -22.12 14.30
CA LYS A 142 -2.09 -20.72 14.21
C LYS A 142 -3.61 -20.63 13.96
N LYS A 143 -4.20 -21.65 13.32
CA LYS A 143 -5.64 -21.67 13.02
C LYS A 143 -6.48 -21.83 14.29
N GLU A 144 -6.06 -22.69 15.22
CA GLU A 144 -6.73 -22.85 16.52
C GLU A 144 -6.77 -21.55 17.32
N VAL A 145 -5.69 -20.77 17.28
CA VAL A 145 -5.64 -19.44 17.92
C VAL A 145 -6.70 -18.50 17.36
N ILE A 146 -6.88 -18.50 16.03
CA ILE A 146 -7.90 -17.67 15.36
C ILE A 146 -9.30 -18.14 15.75
N ILE A 147 -9.55 -19.45 15.77
CA ILE A 147 -10.84 -20.02 16.18
C ILE A 147 -11.15 -19.65 17.64
N ALA A 148 -10.20 -19.83 18.56
CA ALA A 148 -10.38 -19.50 19.97
C ALA A 148 -10.65 -18.00 20.20
N LYS A 149 -10.01 -17.12 19.43
CA LYS A 149 -10.28 -15.68 19.43
C LYS A 149 -11.68 -15.37 18.91
N ASN A 150 -12.09 -15.99 17.81
CA ASN A 150 -13.42 -15.79 17.22
C ASN A 150 -14.55 -16.31 18.12
N GLU A 151 -14.32 -17.38 18.88
CA GLU A 151 -15.25 -17.89 19.90
C GLU A 151 -15.26 -17.05 21.20
N GLY A 152 -14.41 -16.01 21.30
CA GLY A 152 -14.32 -15.16 22.50
C GLY A 152 -13.69 -15.82 23.72
N LYS A 153 -13.01 -16.97 23.54
CA LYS A 153 -12.31 -17.71 24.59
C LYS A 153 -10.88 -17.20 24.86
N LEU A 154 -10.34 -16.39 23.95
CA LEU A 154 -8.99 -15.83 24.01
C LEU A 154 -9.03 -14.31 23.80
N ASP A 155 -8.45 -13.55 24.74
CA ASP A 155 -8.25 -12.10 24.58
C ASP A 155 -7.07 -11.82 23.62
N LEU A 156 -7.08 -10.68 22.94
CA LEU A 156 -6.06 -10.28 21.97
C LEU A 156 -4.66 -10.22 22.58
N HIS A 157 -4.56 -9.73 23.82
CA HIS A 157 -3.28 -9.49 24.51
C HIS A 157 -2.86 -10.65 25.42
N ALA A 158 -3.55 -11.79 25.32
CA ALA A 158 -3.30 -12.95 26.17
C ALA A 158 -1.98 -13.65 25.82
N LYS A 159 -1.17 -13.92 26.85
CA LYS A 159 0.09 -14.67 26.71
C LYS A 159 -0.20 -16.15 26.45
N ILE A 160 0.14 -16.63 25.26
CA ILE A 160 -0.11 -18.01 24.82
C ILE A 160 1.17 -18.70 24.33
N LYS A 161 1.14 -20.04 24.29
CA LYS A 161 2.20 -20.86 23.69
C LYS A 161 1.69 -21.50 22.41
N VAL A 162 2.29 -21.17 21.27
CA VAL A 162 1.89 -21.73 19.97
C VAL A 162 3.04 -22.53 19.37
N LYS A 163 2.78 -23.77 18.96
CA LYS A 163 3.77 -24.57 18.24
C LYS A 163 4.00 -23.99 16.84
N VAL A 164 5.22 -23.57 16.56
CA VAL A 164 5.63 -23.09 15.24
C VAL A 164 6.48 -24.15 14.56
N LYS A 165 6.07 -24.59 13.36
CA LYS A 165 6.92 -25.43 12.51
C LYS A 165 8.12 -24.58 12.06
N LYS A 166 9.32 -24.87 12.57
CA LYS A 166 10.57 -24.31 12.00
C LYS A 166 10.72 -24.85 10.58
N LYS A 167 10.62 -24.00 9.56
CA LYS A 167 11.17 -24.33 8.24
C LYS A 167 12.69 -24.49 8.42
N LYS A 168 13.24 -25.68 8.13
CA LYS A 168 14.70 -25.84 8.00
C LYS A 168 15.16 -24.82 6.96
N LYS A 169 16.06 -23.91 7.34
CA LYS A 169 16.76 -23.06 6.39
C LYS A 169 17.47 -24.00 5.41
N LYS A 170 17.12 -23.91 4.13
CA LYS A 170 18.01 -24.35 3.05
C LYS A 170 19.03 -23.25 2.83
#